data_AF-A0A0H3I1X0-F1
#
_entry.id   AF-A0A0H3I1X0-F1
#
_cell.length_a   1.000
_cell.length_b   1.000
_cell.length_c   1.000
_cell.angle_alpha   90.00
_cell.angle_beta   90.00
_cell.angle_gamma   90.00
#
_symmetry.space_group_name_H-M   'P 1'
#
loop_
_entity.id
_entity.type
_entity.pdbx_description
1 polymer ?
#
loop_
_entity_poly.entity_id
_entity_poly.type
_entity_poly.pdbx_seq_one_letter_code
_entity_poly.pdbx_strand_id
1 'polypeptide(L)'
;MNNPLETFESIRDFYIAYLETAFRIGSSAIQAYRRELLEQQGTLCADLFLEPMPRYKDYNLTISDLRDASKGKTWIPGFTAQQRAAFIDLCLGGLLPRDPKDTTKGRFKLYTHQLEMLQRGVQPGMPGIVTSGTGSGKTESFLLPVLAQIAKEASQWSQSSALKSWQPWWREPNAQPTFMRDREAPTSGRPKAVRALILYPMNALVEDQLVRMRRALDSDEAHEVMDSHFGGNRIFLVVIPAPPK
;
A
#
# COMPACT_ATOMS: atom_id res chain seq x y z
N MET A 1 4.99 20.97 7.17
CA MET A 1 6.23 21.03 6.36
C MET A 1 5.88 21.94 5.20
N ASN A 2 6.07 23.25 5.36
CA ASN A 2 5.31 24.25 4.59
C ASN A 2 6.16 25.03 3.57
N ASN A 3 7.49 24.87 3.58
CA ASN A 3 8.37 25.51 2.60
C ASN A 3 9.52 24.56 2.22
N PRO A 4 9.54 24.02 0.98
CA PRO A 4 10.60 23.12 0.52
C PRO A 4 11.98 23.81 0.40
N LEU A 5 12.01 25.14 0.17
CA LEU A 5 13.25 25.91 0.11
C LEU A 5 13.92 25.99 1.47
N GLU A 6 13.18 26.42 2.50
CA GLU A 6 13.69 26.46 3.88
C GLU A 6 14.14 25.09 4.37
N THR A 7 13.43 24.03 3.97
CA THR A 7 13.80 22.66 4.34
C THR A 7 15.14 22.27 3.70
N PHE A 8 15.32 22.57 2.41
CA PHE A 8 16.57 22.32 1.70
C PHE A 8 17.73 23.10 2.34
N GLU A 9 17.56 24.40 2.59
CA GLU A 9 18.56 25.25 3.24
C GLU A 9 18.91 24.72 4.63
N SER A 10 17.91 24.36 5.44
CA SER A 10 18.13 23.82 6.79
C SER A 10 18.91 22.51 6.78
N ILE A 11 18.63 21.61 5.84
CA ILE A 11 19.37 20.35 5.69
C ILE A 11 20.82 20.64 5.27
N ARG A 12 21.02 21.51 4.27
CA ARG A 12 22.37 21.92 3.83
C ARG A 12 23.16 22.50 5.00
N ASP A 13 22.59 23.45 5.73
CA ASP A 13 23.24 24.14 6.83
C ASP A 13 23.56 23.20 7.99
N PHE A 14 22.70 22.21 8.25
CA PHE A 14 22.97 21.15 9.22
C PHE A 14 24.21 20.32 8.82
N TYR A 15 24.32 19.90 7.56
CA TYR A 15 25.49 19.19 7.07
C TYR A 15 26.76 20.04 7.11
N ILE A 16 26.67 21.33 6.75
CA ILE A 16 27.81 22.26 6.84
C ILE A 16 28.25 22.40 8.29
N ALA A 17 27.32 22.63 9.22
CA ALA A 17 27.65 22.76 10.65
C ALA A 17 28.29 21.48 11.21
N TYR A 18 27.82 20.31 10.79
CA TYR A 18 28.44 19.04 11.13
C TYR A 18 29.89 18.96 10.62
N LEU A 19 30.14 19.30 9.35
CA LEU A 19 31.48 19.30 8.76
C LEU A 19 32.41 20.33 9.43
N GLU A 20 31.87 21.51 9.78
CA GLU A 20 32.62 22.56 10.48
C GLU A 20 33.05 22.12 11.87
N THR A 21 32.19 21.36 12.56
CA THR A 21 32.43 20.80 13.88
C THR A 21 33.44 19.65 13.83
N ALA A 22 33.24 18.70 12.91
CA ALA A 22 34.09 17.51 12.75
C ALA A 22 35.49 17.86 12.23
N PHE A 23 35.59 18.82 11.31
CA PHE A 23 36.84 19.24 10.66
C PHE A 23 37.12 20.71 10.96
N ARG A 24 37.33 21.04 12.23
CA ARG A 24 37.55 22.43 12.67
C ARG A 24 38.91 22.97 12.20
N ILE A 25 38.87 24.08 11.48
CA ILE A 25 40.03 24.91 11.11
C ILE A 25 40.13 26.07 12.11
N GLY A 26 41.34 26.34 12.62
CA GLY A 26 41.58 27.36 13.65
C GLY A 26 41.50 28.82 13.17
N SER A 27 41.67 29.06 11.87
CA SER A 27 41.53 30.39 11.26
C SER A 27 40.06 30.67 10.89
N SER A 28 39.50 31.75 11.43
CA SER A 28 38.13 32.20 11.12
C SER A 28 37.97 32.60 9.65
N ALA A 29 39.00 33.19 9.05
CA ALA A 29 38.98 33.59 7.63
C ALA A 29 38.90 32.37 6.71
N ILE A 30 39.65 31.31 7.00
CA ILE A 30 39.63 30.07 6.21
C ILE A 30 38.31 29.31 6.41
N GLN A 31 37.75 29.35 7.63
CA GLN A 31 36.43 28.78 7.91
C GLN A 31 35.33 29.44 7.09
N ALA A 32 35.30 30.77 7.07
CA ALA A 32 34.34 31.53 6.27
C ALA A 32 34.47 31.20 4.77
N TYR A 33 35.70 31.19 4.25
CA TYR A 33 35.94 30.84 2.84
C TYR A 33 35.51 29.41 2.50
N ARG A 34 35.73 28.44 3.40
CA ARG A 34 35.25 27.07 3.20
C ARG A 34 33.72 27.00 3.16
N ARG A 35 33.04 27.72 4.05
CA ARG A 35 31.58 27.79 4.06
C ARG A 35 31.03 28.31 2.74
N GLU A 36 31.61 29.40 2.22
CA GLU A 36 31.24 29.94 0.90
C GLU A 36 31.38 28.87 -0.20
N LEU A 37 32.47 28.09 -0.22
CA LEU A 37 32.67 27.00 -1.18
C LEU A 37 31.65 25.85 -1.02
N LEU A 38 31.27 25.51 0.22
CA LEU A 38 30.29 24.45 0.49
C LEU A 38 28.86 24.89 0.14
N GLU A 39 28.58 26.18 0.25
CA GLU A 39 27.30 26.78 -0.14
C GLU A 39 27.17 26.96 -1.67
N GLN A 40 28.28 26.90 -2.41
CA GLN A 40 28.25 26.90 -3.88
C GLN A 40 27.50 25.68 -4.42
N GLN A 41 26.71 25.95 -5.45
CA GLN A 41 25.99 24.94 -6.21
C GLN A 41 26.93 23.86 -6.75
N GLY A 42 26.54 22.59 -6.60
CA GLY A 42 27.29 21.44 -7.12
C GLY A 42 28.44 20.98 -6.24
N THR A 43 28.73 21.67 -5.13
CA THR A 43 29.74 21.24 -4.15
C THR A 43 29.13 20.24 -3.16
N LEU A 44 28.32 20.73 -2.22
CA LEU A 44 27.64 19.89 -1.22
C LEU A 44 26.25 19.47 -1.68
N CYS A 45 25.53 20.38 -2.33
CA CYS A 45 24.17 20.16 -2.80
C CYS A 45 24.04 20.57 -4.27
N ALA A 46 23.26 19.80 -5.04
CA ALA A 46 22.78 20.23 -6.34
C ALA A 46 21.69 21.31 -6.17
N ASP A 47 21.34 21.97 -7.27
CA ASP A 47 20.21 22.90 -7.28
C ASP A 47 18.91 22.23 -6.82
N LEU A 48 18.09 23.00 -6.11
CA LEU A 48 16.75 22.57 -5.79
C LEU A 48 15.88 22.59 -7.05
N PHE A 49 15.59 21.41 -7.59
CA PHE A 49 14.61 21.25 -8.66
C PHE A 49 13.20 21.18 -8.07
N LEU A 50 12.37 22.18 -8.39
CA LEU A 50 10.95 22.19 -8.05
C LEU A 50 10.13 21.83 -9.30
N GLU A 51 9.63 20.60 -9.34
CA GLU A 51 8.70 20.16 -10.39
C GLU A 51 7.25 20.26 -9.88
N PRO A 52 6.40 21.11 -10.48
CA PRO A 52 4.99 21.13 -10.15
C PRO A 52 4.31 19.86 -10.67
N MET A 53 3.89 18.99 -9.76
CA MET A 53 3.18 17.77 -10.11
C MET A 53 1.69 18.09 -10.33
N PRO A 54 1.17 18.00 -11.58
CA PRO A 54 -0.26 18.20 -11.82
C PRO A 54 -1.06 17.12 -11.08
N ARG A 55 -2.22 17.49 -10.53
CA ARG A 55 -3.10 16.52 -9.88
C ARG A 55 -3.65 15.55 -10.91
N TYR A 56 -3.58 14.26 -10.61
CA TYR A 56 -4.23 13.24 -11.42
C TYR A 56 -5.74 13.44 -11.41
N LYS A 57 -6.38 13.20 -12.55
CA LYS A 57 -7.84 13.31 -12.71
C LYS A 57 -8.55 12.22 -11.89
N ASP A 58 -9.74 12.55 -11.43
CA ASP A 58 -10.66 11.65 -10.74
C ASP A 58 -12.09 11.83 -11.25
N TYR A 59 -12.95 10.83 -11.04
CA TYR A 59 -14.38 10.90 -11.38
C TYR A 59 -15.24 11.39 -10.20
N ASN A 60 -14.63 12.03 -9.20
CA ASN A 60 -15.27 12.45 -7.96
C ASN A 60 -15.88 11.29 -7.16
N LEU A 61 -15.26 10.11 -7.21
CA LEU A 61 -15.71 8.90 -6.53
C LEU A 61 -14.67 8.43 -5.51
N THR A 62 -15.14 8.07 -4.32
CA THR A 62 -14.38 7.29 -3.34
C THR A 62 -14.63 5.80 -3.56
N ILE A 63 -13.84 4.94 -2.91
CA ILE A 63 -14.09 3.49 -2.93
C ILE A 63 -15.49 3.13 -2.38
N SER A 64 -15.97 3.88 -1.37
CA SER A 64 -17.26 3.63 -0.71
C SER A 64 -18.45 3.92 -1.61
N ASP A 65 -18.29 4.84 -2.57
CA ASP A 65 -19.33 5.12 -3.56
C ASP A 65 -19.68 3.90 -4.42
N LEU A 66 -18.76 2.95 -4.56
CA LEU A 66 -18.99 1.73 -5.35
C LEU A 66 -19.97 0.75 -4.68
N ARG A 67 -20.43 1.02 -3.43
CA ARG A 67 -21.54 0.27 -2.81
C ARG A 67 -22.84 0.49 -3.57
N ASP A 68 -23.04 1.72 -4.07
CA ASP A 68 -24.22 2.09 -4.84
C ASP A 68 -24.42 1.15 -6.03
N ALA A 69 -25.68 0.79 -6.32
CA ALA A 69 -25.99 -0.20 -7.33
C ALA A 69 -25.63 0.28 -8.75
N SER A 70 -25.85 1.56 -9.06
CA SER A 70 -25.56 2.12 -10.37
C SER A 70 -24.05 2.24 -10.60
N LYS A 71 -23.33 2.83 -9.62
CA LYS A 71 -21.88 3.00 -9.69
C LYS A 71 -21.16 1.64 -9.65
N GLY A 72 -21.61 0.72 -8.81
CA GLY A 72 -21.10 -0.63 -8.72
C GLY A 72 -21.26 -1.41 -10.02
N LYS A 73 -22.42 -1.29 -10.69
CA LYS A 73 -22.64 -1.93 -12.01
C LYS A 73 -21.68 -1.40 -13.07
N THR A 74 -21.33 -0.11 -13.02
CA THR A 74 -20.38 0.51 -13.95
C THR A 74 -18.94 0.08 -13.67
N TRP A 75 -18.46 0.23 -12.43
CA TRP A 75 -17.03 0.15 -12.10
C TRP A 75 -16.57 -1.22 -11.59
N ILE A 76 -17.47 -2.03 -11.03
CA ILE A 76 -17.18 -3.39 -10.58
C ILE A 76 -18.29 -4.36 -11.05
N PRO A 77 -18.46 -4.51 -12.38
CA PRO A 77 -19.54 -5.31 -12.96
C PRO A 77 -19.47 -6.78 -12.53
N GLY A 78 -20.64 -7.42 -12.41
CA GLY A 78 -20.74 -8.84 -12.04
C GLY A 78 -20.55 -9.14 -10.56
N PHE A 79 -20.62 -8.13 -9.69
CA PHE A 79 -20.59 -8.27 -8.23
C PHE A 79 -21.98 -8.05 -7.63
N THR A 80 -22.39 -8.92 -6.70
CA THR A 80 -23.60 -8.72 -5.88
C THR A 80 -23.39 -7.60 -4.86
N ALA A 81 -24.47 -7.09 -4.26
CA ALA A 81 -24.36 -6.05 -3.23
C ALA A 81 -23.49 -6.49 -2.03
N GLN A 82 -23.60 -7.75 -1.61
CA GLN A 82 -22.79 -8.34 -0.55
C GLN A 82 -21.31 -8.41 -0.95
N GLN A 83 -20.99 -8.87 -2.17
CA GLN A 83 -19.61 -8.93 -2.66
C GLN A 83 -18.98 -7.54 -2.79
N ARG A 84 -19.76 -6.53 -3.23
CA ARG A 84 -19.30 -5.14 -3.27
C ARG A 84 -19.00 -4.63 -1.86
N ALA A 85 -19.88 -4.89 -0.90
CA ALA A 85 -19.67 -4.51 0.50
C ALA A 85 -18.39 -5.16 1.06
N ALA A 86 -18.22 -6.46 0.89
CA ALA A 86 -17.05 -7.20 1.36
C ALA A 86 -15.72 -6.65 0.78
N PHE A 87 -15.68 -6.39 -0.54
CA PHE A 87 -14.52 -5.79 -1.19
C PHE A 87 -14.20 -4.39 -0.65
N ILE A 88 -15.22 -3.53 -0.52
CA ILE A 88 -15.05 -2.15 -0.09
C ILE A 88 -14.62 -2.10 1.38
N ASP A 89 -15.23 -2.92 2.23
CA ASP A 89 -14.85 -3.06 3.63
C ASP A 89 -13.41 -3.55 3.75
N LEU A 90 -12.99 -4.53 2.96
CA LEU A 90 -11.60 -5.00 2.94
C LEU A 90 -10.62 -3.88 2.54
N CYS A 91 -10.96 -3.08 1.54
CA CYS A 91 -10.13 -1.93 1.15
C CYS A 91 -10.00 -0.92 2.29
N LEU A 92 -11.10 -0.63 3.00
CA LEU A 92 -11.15 0.30 4.13
C LEU A 92 -10.60 -0.29 5.43
N GLY A 93 -10.30 -1.59 5.47
CA GLY A 93 -9.66 -2.29 6.58
C GLY A 93 -8.14 -2.12 6.62
N GLY A 94 -7.52 -1.47 5.61
CA GLY A 94 -6.10 -1.13 5.69
C GLY A 94 -5.40 -0.79 4.37
N LEU A 95 -6.02 -1.01 3.21
CA LEU A 95 -5.44 -0.58 1.93
C LEU A 95 -5.62 0.93 1.70
N LEU A 96 -6.82 1.43 1.98
CA LEU A 96 -7.25 2.81 1.80
C LEU A 96 -7.69 3.40 3.14
N PRO A 97 -7.18 4.57 3.54
CA PRO A 97 -7.57 5.18 4.80
C PRO A 97 -9.02 5.65 4.76
N ARG A 98 -9.70 5.52 5.90
CA ARG A 98 -11.05 6.04 6.13
C ARG A 98 -11.04 7.56 6.31
N ASP A 99 -12.14 8.19 5.96
CA ASP A 99 -12.35 9.61 6.25
C ASP A 99 -12.48 9.81 7.78
N PRO A 100 -11.75 10.76 8.37
CA PRO A 100 -11.77 10.97 9.83
C PRO A 100 -13.11 11.50 10.35
N LYS A 101 -13.95 12.09 9.50
CA LYS A 101 -15.28 12.61 9.86
C LYS A 101 -16.39 11.58 9.59
N ASP A 102 -16.21 10.72 8.60
CA ASP A 102 -17.16 9.67 8.24
C ASP A 102 -16.41 8.36 7.96
N THR A 103 -16.26 7.54 8.99
CA THR A 103 -15.48 6.30 8.92
C THR A 103 -16.08 5.26 7.98
N THR A 104 -17.30 5.46 7.47
CA THR A 104 -17.90 4.60 6.44
C THR A 104 -17.35 4.89 5.03
N LYS A 105 -16.65 6.03 4.87
CA LYS A 105 -16.10 6.51 3.61
C LYS A 105 -14.59 6.39 3.55
N GLY A 106 -14.07 6.18 2.34
CA GLY A 106 -12.65 6.37 2.06
C GLY A 106 -12.30 7.86 2.09
N ARG A 107 -11.13 8.21 2.65
CA ARG A 107 -10.63 9.58 2.75
C ARG A 107 -10.37 10.23 1.39
N PHE A 108 -9.99 9.42 0.41
CA PHE A 108 -9.51 9.91 -0.88
C PHE A 108 -10.40 9.45 -2.02
N LYS A 109 -10.48 10.30 -3.04
CA LYS A 109 -11.07 9.95 -4.34
C LYS A 109 -10.11 9.05 -5.09
N LEU A 110 -10.65 8.07 -5.81
CA LEU A 110 -9.88 7.22 -6.68
C LEU A 110 -9.56 7.95 -7.97
N TYR A 111 -8.30 7.87 -8.40
CA TYR A 111 -7.90 8.42 -9.68
C TYR A 111 -8.57 7.66 -10.82
N THR A 112 -8.77 8.35 -11.95
CA THR A 112 -9.37 7.80 -13.17
C THR A 112 -8.76 6.46 -13.56
N HIS A 113 -7.43 6.36 -13.58
CA HIS A 113 -6.72 5.14 -13.95
C HIS A 113 -6.88 4.00 -12.94
N GLN A 114 -7.10 4.28 -11.64
CA GLN A 114 -7.37 3.27 -10.63
C GLN A 114 -8.76 2.65 -10.83
N LEU A 115 -9.77 3.48 -11.12
CA LEU A 115 -11.14 3.04 -11.40
C LEU A 115 -11.23 2.27 -12.72
N GLU A 116 -10.56 2.75 -13.77
CA GLU A 116 -10.49 2.06 -15.06
C GLU A 116 -9.78 0.71 -14.95
N MET A 117 -8.68 0.64 -14.21
CA MET A 117 -7.99 -0.63 -13.96
C MET A 117 -8.83 -1.60 -13.12
N LEU A 118 -9.56 -1.11 -12.13
CA LEU A 118 -10.51 -1.91 -11.36
C LEU A 118 -11.59 -2.49 -12.29
N GLN A 119 -12.24 -1.65 -13.10
CA GLN A 119 -13.28 -2.06 -14.02
C GLN A 119 -12.80 -3.10 -15.04
N ARG A 120 -11.60 -2.90 -15.60
CA ARG A 120 -10.99 -3.86 -16.54
C ARG A 120 -10.60 -5.15 -15.82
N GLY A 121 -9.89 -5.06 -14.70
CA GLY A 121 -9.33 -6.21 -13.99
C GLY A 121 -10.35 -7.14 -13.35
N VAL A 122 -11.59 -6.67 -13.11
CA VAL A 122 -12.68 -7.55 -12.66
C VAL A 122 -13.37 -8.33 -13.79
N GLN A 123 -13.01 -8.07 -15.05
CA GLN A 123 -13.61 -8.69 -16.23
C GLN A 123 -12.63 -9.66 -16.90
N PRO A 124 -13.10 -10.80 -17.43
CA PRO A 124 -12.25 -11.74 -18.16
C PRO A 124 -11.64 -11.10 -19.40
N GLY A 125 -10.35 -11.36 -19.66
CA GLY A 125 -9.68 -11.00 -20.91
C GLY A 125 -9.45 -9.49 -21.13
N MET A 126 -9.45 -8.68 -20.07
CA MET A 126 -9.28 -7.23 -20.14
C MET A 126 -7.97 -6.78 -19.46
N PRO A 127 -6.78 -7.07 -20.05
CA PRO A 127 -5.51 -6.60 -19.49
C PRO A 127 -5.44 -5.07 -19.51
N GLY A 128 -4.63 -4.50 -18.63
CA GLY A 128 -4.47 -3.06 -18.51
C GLY A 128 -3.01 -2.67 -18.27
N ILE A 129 -2.62 -1.51 -18.81
CA ILE A 129 -1.29 -0.92 -18.67
C ILE A 129 -1.48 0.48 -18.09
N VAL A 130 -0.77 0.79 -17.00
CA VAL A 130 -0.79 2.12 -16.39
C VAL A 130 0.57 2.78 -16.62
N THR A 131 0.60 3.78 -17.48
CA THR A 131 1.79 4.61 -17.76
C THR A 131 1.72 5.90 -16.95
N SER A 132 2.26 5.89 -15.73
CA SER A 132 2.26 7.08 -14.85
C SER A 132 3.51 7.18 -13.98
N GLY A 133 3.84 8.41 -13.56
CA GLY A 133 4.99 8.73 -12.72
C GLY A 133 4.87 8.19 -11.29
N THR A 134 5.94 8.32 -10.51
CA THR A 134 5.95 7.98 -9.07
C THR A 134 4.89 8.81 -8.32
N GLY A 135 4.28 8.23 -7.28
CA GLY A 135 3.23 8.91 -6.50
C GLY A 135 1.85 8.99 -7.15
N SER A 136 1.65 8.41 -8.34
CA SER A 136 0.36 8.40 -9.03
C SER A 136 -0.68 7.43 -8.47
N GLY A 137 -0.32 6.56 -7.53
CA GLY A 137 -1.22 5.51 -7.03
C GLY A 137 -1.30 4.27 -7.94
N LYS A 138 -0.18 3.92 -8.60
CA LYS A 138 -0.04 2.67 -9.38
C LYS A 138 -0.33 1.43 -8.56
N THR A 139 0.05 1.43 -7.28
CA THR A 139 -0.14 0.30 -6.38
C THR A 139 -1.61 -0.10 -6.27
N GLU A 140 -2.48 0.87 -6.01
CA GLU A 140 -3.93 0.66 -5.93
C GLU A 140 -4.50 0.21 -7.27
N SER A 141 -3.92 0.67 -8.38
CA SER A 141 -4.40 0.32 -9.72
C SER A 141 -4.34 -1.18 -10.01
N PHE A 142 -3.33 -1.90 -9.51
CA PHE A 142 -3.28 -3.36 -9.64
C PHE A 142 -3.82 -4.10 -8.41
N LEU A 143 -3.73 -3.52 -7.20
CA LEU A 143 -4.24 -4.17 -5.99
C LEU A 143 -5.76 -4.18 -5.92
N LEU A 144 -6.44 -3.10 -6.32
CA LEU A 144 -7.91 -3.02 -6.29
C LEU A 144 -8.58 -4.16 -7.06
N PRO A 145 -8.25 -4.43 -8.34
CA PRO A 145 -8.87 -5.55 -9.06
C PRO A 145 -8.52 -6.92 -8.46
N VAL A 146 -7.30 -7.10 -7.95
CA VAL A 146 -6.89 -8.36 -7.28
C VAL A 146 -7.72 -8.60 -6.02
N LEU A 147 -7.81 -7.60 -5.14
CA LEU A 147 -8.61 -7.70 -3.92
C LEU A 147 -10.10 -7.83 -4.21
N ALA A 148 -10.61 -7.18 -5.26
CA ALA A 148 -12.00 -7.34 -5.69
C ALA A 148 -12.30 -8.79 -6.06
N GLN A 149 -11.49 -9.43 -6.90
CA GLN A 149 -11.70 -10.82 -7.29
C GLN A 149 -11.56 -11.78 -6.10
N ILE A 150 -10.55 -11.56 -5.24
CA ILE A 150 -10.38 -12.36 -4.03
C ILE A 150 -11.59 -12.21 -3.10
N ALA A 151 -12.06 -11.00 -2.85
CA ALA A 151 -13.24 -10.76 -2.00
C ALA A 151 -14.52 -11.37 -2.61
N LYS A 152 -14.68 -11.30 -3.93
CA LYS A 152 -15.80 -11.91 -4.66
C LYS A 152 -15.86 -13.42 -4.43
N GLU A 153 -14.72 -14.09 -4.57
CA GLU A 153 -14.58 -15.52 -4.35
C GLU A 153 -14.72 -15.86 -2.85
N ALA A 154 -14.07 -15.08 -1.98
CA ALA A 154 -14.05 -15.32 -0.55
C ALA A 154 -15.42 -15.21 0.12
N SER A 155 -16.30 -14.37 -0.44
CA SER A 155 -17.71 -14.26 -0.01
C SER A 155 -18.50 -15.55 -0.23
N GLN A 156 -17.98 -16.52 -0.98
CA GLN A 156 -18.61 -17.81 -1.28
C GLN A 156 -17.95 -18.98 -0.55
N TRP A 157 -16.86 -18.75 0.18
CA TRP A 157 -16.19 -19.82 0.92
C TRP A 157 -17.06 -20.29 2.10
N SER A 158 -16.99 -21.58 2.38
CA SER A 158 -17.55 -22.18 3.59
C SER A 158 -16.91 -21.58 4.84
N GLN A 159 -17.70 -21.48 5.91
CA GLN A 159 -17.24 -20.95 7.18
C GLN A 159 -16.08 -21.79 7.75
N SER A 160 -15.07 -21.12 8.30
CA SER A 160 -13.93 -21.76 8.95
C SER A 160 -13.73 -21.19 10.34
N SER A 161 -14.21 -21.91 11.37
CA SER A 161 -14.00 -21.55 12.77
C SER A 161 -12.52 -21.61 13.17
N ALA A 162 -11.78 -22.57 12.63
CA ALA A 162 -10.36 -22.75 12.90
C ALA A 162 -9.49 -21.58 12.37
N LEU A 163 -9.81 -21.02 11.19
CA LEU A 163 -9.13 -19.83 10.68
C LEU A 163 -9.57 -18.54 11.39
N LYS A 164 -10.82 -18.49 11.85
CA LYS A 164 -11.32 -17.37 12.64
C LYS A 164 -10.51 -17.20 13.94
N SER A 165 -10.27 -18.30 14.64
CA SER A 165 -9.47 -18.34 15.87
C SER A 165 -7.97 -18.54 15.62
N TRP A 166 -7.49 -18.39 14.39
CA TRP A 166 -6.07 -18.59 14.09
C TRP A 166 -5.24 -17.49 14.74
N GLN A 167 -4.36 -17.90 15.66
CA GLN A 167 -3.38 -17.05 16.30
C GLN A 167 -2.00 -17.57 15.92
N PRO A 168 -1.20 -16.81 15.15
CA PRO A 168 0.14 -17.22 14.82
C PRO A 168 1.08 -17.09 16.03
N TRP A 169 2.13 -17.91 16.07
CA TRP A 169 3.07 -17.93 17.20
C TRP A 169 3.67 -16.55 17.52
N TRP A 170 3.91 -15.69 16.52
CA TRP A 170 4.50 -14.36 16.77
C TRP A 170 3.53 -13.35 17.40
N ARG A 171 2.24 -13.69 17.54
CA ARG A 171 1.25 -12.93 18.34
C ARG A 171 1.15 -13.45 19.77
N GLU A 172 1.74 -14.60 20.09
CA GLU A 172 1.76 -15.15 21.44
C GLU A 172 2.94 -14.60 22.26
N PRO A 173 2.68 -14.00 23.44
CA PRO A 173 3.75 -13.56 24.34
C PRO A 173 4.64 -14.75 24.74
N ASN A 174 5.95 -14.61 24.54
CA ASN A 174 6.97 -15.62 24.86
C ASN A 174 6.98 -16.90 24.01
N ALA A 175 6.28 -16.92 22.86
CA ALA A 175 6.41 -18.02 21.93
C ALA A 175 7.80 -18.04 21.25
N GLN A 176 8.38 -19.23 21.12
CA GLN A 176 9.63 -19.42 20.42
C GLN A 176 9.41 -19.34 18.89
N PRO A 177 10.30 -18.68 18.14
CA PRO A 177 10.20 -18.68 16.68
C PRO A 177 10.20 -20.09 16.12
N THR A 178 9.21 -20.41 15.30
CA THR A 178 9.14 -21.69 14.59
C THR A 178 9.38 -21.46 13.10
N PHE A 179 10.19 -22.32 12.48
CA PHE A 179 10.40 -22.34 11.02
C PHE A 179 9.28 -23.10 10.29
N MET A 180 8.32 -23.66 11.04
CA MET A 180 7.18 -24.36 10.46
C MET A 180 6.04 -23.38 10.21
N ARG A 181 5.45 -23.48 9.02
CA ARG A 181 4.15 -22.86 8.77
C ARG A 181 3.16 -23.44 9.78
N ASP A 182 2.56 -22.59 10.62
CA ASP A 182 1.55 -23.01 11.59
C ASP A 182 0.53 -23.92 10.90
N ARG A 183 0.19 -25.03 11.58
CA ARG A 183 -0.65 -26.11 11.03
C ARG A 183 -1.83 -25.50 10.28
N GLU A 184 -1.88 -25.75 8.97
CA GLU A 184 -2.97 -25.27 8.13
C GLU A 184 -4.28 -25.79 8.72
N ALA A 185 -5.12 -24.87 9.20
CA ALA A 185 -6.46 -25.20 9.62
C ALA A 185 -7.14 -26.01 8.49
N PRO A 186 -7.79 -27.14 8.78
CA PRO A 186 -8.48 -27.91 7.76
C PRO A 186 -9.58 -27.06 7.14
N THR A 187 -9.35 -26.59 5.91
CA THR A 187 -10.34 -25.82 5.15
C THR A 187 -11.22 -26.80 4.37
N SER A 188 -12.33 -27.23 4.99
CA SER A 188 -13.36 -28.00 4.27
C SER A 188 -14.07 -27.09 3.25
N GLY A 189 -13.82 -27.28 1.96
CA GLY A 189 -14.54 -26.57 0.88
C GLY A 189 -13.85 -25.35 0.26
N ARG A 190 -12.59 -25.05 0.64
CA ARG A 190 -11.78 -24.00 -0.01
C ARG A 190 -10.65 -24.63 -0.83
N PRO A 191 -10.65 -24.51 -2.17
CA PRO A 191 -9.52 -24.94 -2.99
C PRO A 191 -8.27 -24.12 -2.70
N LYS A 192 -7.20 -24.79 -2.26
CA LYS A 192 -5.87 -24.18 -2.10
C LYS A 192 -5.33 -23.82 -3.48
N ALA A 193 -5.09 -22.54 -3.73
CA ALA A 193 -4.37 -22.10 -4.93
C ALA A 193 -3.84 -20.68 -4.76
N VAL A 194 -2.86 -20.31 -5.59
CA VAL A 194 -2.39 -18.93 -5.75
C VAL A 194 -3.43 -18.15 -6.55
N ARG A 195 -3.90 -17.00 -6.04
CA ARG A 195 -4.89 -16.14 -6.71
C ARG A 195 -4.27 -14.98 -7.49
N ALA A 196 -3.09 -14.53 -7.06
CA ALA A 196 -2.35 -13.47 -7.72
C ALA A 196 -0.85 -13.67 -7.52
N LEU A 197 -0.07 -13.32 -8.55
CA LEU A 197 1.38 -13.23 -8.51
C LEU A 197 1.76 -11.79 -8.89
N ILE A 198 2.46 -11.09 -8.00
CA ILE A 198 2.92 -9.72 -8.23
C ILE A 198 4.43 -9.77 -8.34
N LEU A 199 4.96 -9.31 -9.47
CA LEU A 199 6.39 -9.32 -9.75
C LEU A 199 6.93 -7.89 -9.61
N TYR A 200 7.96 -7.74 -8.78
CA TYR A 200 8.70 -6.49 -8.64
C TYR A 200 10.14 -6.68 -9.14
N PRO A 201 10.76 -5.64 -9.71
CA PRO A 201 12.12 -5.74 -10.23
C PRO A 201 13.20 -5.76 -9.14
N MET A 202 12.90 -5.36 -7.90
CA MET A 202 13.88 -5.20 -6.83
C MET A 202 13.31 -5.59 -5.47
N ASN A 203 14.13 -6.24 -4.63
CA ASN A 203 13.75 -6.68 -3.28
C ASN A 203 13.29 -5.51 -2.38
N ALA A 204 13.94 -4.35 -2.45
CA ALA A 204 13.55 -3.18 -1.66
C ALA A 204 12.10 -2.73 -1.96
N LEU A 205 11.68 -2.81 -3.23
CA LEU A 205 10.29 -2.52 -3.60
C LEU A 205 9.34 -3.59 -3.07
N VAL A 206 9.75 -4.86 -3.06
CA VAL A 206 8.97 -5.94 -2.45
C VAL A 206 8.74 -5.66 -0.97
N GLU A 207 9.78 -5.31 -0.23
CA GLU A 207 9.72 -5.05 1.22
C GLU A 207 8.78 -3.90 1.58
N ASP A 208 8.86 -2.76 0.88
CA ASP A 208 7.96 -1.62 1.09
C ASP A 208 6.50 -2.00 0.81
N GLN A 209 6.25 -2.72 -0.30
CA GLN A 209 4.91 -3.13 -0.66
C GLN A 209 4.36 -4.21 0.28
N LEU A 210 5.21 -5.02 0.90
CA LEU A 210 4.79 -6.01 1.89
C LEU A 210 4.24 -5.39 3.16
N VAL A 211 4.87 -4.33 3.67
CA VAL A 211 4.36 -3.60 4.84
C VAL A 211 2.95 -3.11 4.55
N ARG A 212 2.74 -2.59 3.34
CA ARG A 212 1.44 -2.13 2.90
C ARG A 212 0.41 -3.25 2.77
N MET A 213 0.78 -4.36 2.14
CA MET A 213 -0.14 -5.50 1.98
C MET A 213 -0.48 -6.17 3.31
N ARG A 214 0.46 -6.23 4.26
CA ARG A 214 0.19 -6.68 5.64
C ARG A 214 -0.83 -5.78 6.32
N ARG A 215 -0.71 -4.45 6.21
CA ARG A 215 -1.74 -3.54 6.72
C ARG A 215 -3.11 -3.79 6.08
N ALA A 216 -3.15 -4.13 4.79
CA ALA A 216 -4.41 -4.36 4.08
C ALA A 216 -5.07 -5.72 4.39
N LEU A 217 -4.31 -6.73 4.85
CA LEU A 217 -4.80 -8.11 4.96
C LEU A 217 -4.61 -8.76 6.34
N ASP A 218 -3.78 -8.19 7.21
CA ASP A 218 -3.41 -8.74 8.54
C ASP A 218 -3.58 -7.69 9.67
N SER A 219 -4.21 -6.54 9.37
CA SER A 219 -4.69 -5.62 10.41
C SER A 219 -5.89 -6.22 11.15
N ASP A 220 -6.16 -5.70 12.35
CA ASP A 220 -7.30 -6.14 13.14
C ASP A 220 -8.62 -5.82 12.41
N GLU A 221 -8.72 -4.67 11.76
CA GLU A 221 -9.88 -4.32 10.93
C GLU A 221 -10.02 -5.25 9.72
N ALA A 222 -8.91 -5.62 9.05
CA ALA A 222 -8.97 -6.58 7.96
C ALA A 222 -9.48 -7.95 8.46
N HIS A 223 -9.03 -8.40 9.64
CA HIS A 223 -9.53 -9.63 10.26
C HIS A 223 -11.02 -9.55 10.61
N GLU A 224 -11.50 -8.43 11.13
CA GLU A 224 -12.94 -8.21 11.39
C GLU A 224 -13.77 -8.29 10.11
N VAL A 225 -13.27 -7.71 9.01
CA VAL A 225 -13.90 -7.83 7.69
C VAL A 225 -13.92 -9.29 7.24
N MET A 226 -12.81 -10.02 7.37
CA MET A 226 -12.72 -11.43 6.98
C MET A 226 -13.64 -12.33 7.82
N ASP A 227 -13.80 -12.03 9.11
CA ASP A 227 -14.74 -12.71 10.00
C ASP A 227 -16.19 -12.49 9.60
N SER A 228 -16.52 -11.25 9.21
CA SER A 228 -17.88 -10.85 8.88
C SER A 228 -18.31 -11.27 7.46
N HIS A 229 -17.40 -11.13 6.49
CA HIS A 229 -17.72 -11.30 5.06
C HIS A 229 -17.20 -12.61 4.47
N PHE A 230 -16.12 -13.19 4.99
CA PHE A 230 -15.49 -14.40 4.43
C PHE A 230 -15.64 -15.62 5.34
N GLY A 231 -16.59 -15.59 6.29
CA GLY A 231 -16.86 -16.70 7.20
C GLY A 231 -15.66 -17.08 8.06
N GLY A 232 -14.81 -16.12 8.44
CA GLY A 232 -13.60 -16.37 9.22
C GLY A 232 -12.40 -16.85 8.42
N ASN A 233 -12.50 -16.96 7.10
CA ASN A 233 -11.37 -17.34 6.26
C ASN A 233 -10.36 -16.20 6.15
N ARG A 234 -9.07 -16.53 6.21
CA ARG A 234 -7.97 -15.58 6.06
C ARG A 234 -7.41 -15.55 4.63
N ILE A 235 -6.92 -14.38 4.21
CA ILE A 235 -6.16 -14.20 2.97
C ILE A 235 -4.68 -14.09 3.35
N PHE A 236 -3.88 -15.03 2.86
CA PHE A 236 -2.47 -15.11 3.19
C PHE A 236 -1.60 -14.56 2.06
N LEU A 237 -0.46 -13.98 2.44
CA LEU A 237 0.57 -13.50 1.54
C LEU A 237 1.84 -14.31 1.75
N VAL A 238 2.52 -14.63 0.64
CA VAL A 238 3.82 -15.31 0.68
C VAL A 238 4.79 -14.52 -0.18
N VAL A 239 6.00 -14.36 0.34
CA VAL A 239 7.11 -13.69 -0.35
C VAL A 239 8.09 -14.77 -0.76
N ILE A 240 8.45 -14.75 -2.04
CA ILE A 240 9.46 -15.65 -2.57
C ILE A 240 10.64 -14.75 -2.97
N PRO A 241 11.69 -14.64 -2.14
CA PRO A 241 12.87 -13.89 -2.52
C PRO A 241 13.54 -14.58 -3.72
N ALA A 242 14.03 -13.79 -4.67
CA ALA A 242 14.91 -14.34 -5.69
C ALA A 242 16.20 -14.84 -5.00
N PRO A 243 16.72 -16.03 -5.37
CA PRO A 243 17.99 -16.48 -4.83
C PRO A 243 19.08 -15.44 -5.13
N PRO A 244 20.02 -15.19 -4.20
CA PRO A 244 21.17 -14.36 -4.50
C PRO A 244 21.91 -14.97 -5.71
N LYS A 245 22.24 -14.13 -6.69
CA LYS A 245 23.07 -14.51 -7.83
C LYS A 245 24.50 -14.81 -7.39
#